data_AF-A0A0G1ZPR7-F1
#
_entry.id   AF-A0A0G1ZPR7-F1
#
_cell.length_a   1.000
_cell.length_b   1.000
_cell.length_c   1.000
_cell.angle_alpha   90.00
_cell.angle_beta   90.00
_cell.angle_gamma   90.00
#
_symmetry.space_group_name_H-M   'P 1'
#
loop_
_entity.id
_entity.type
_entity.pdbx_description
1 polymer ?
#
loop_
_entity_poly.entity_id
_entity_poly.type
_entity_poly.pdbx_seq_one_letter_code
_entity_poly.pdbx_strand_id
1 'polypeptide(L)'
;HALYNAKEEKVPAEVSALVTDSSDVFQVSAARTKDEEVQIQQAKITPAQRAQAEIAARPTPVTAKLTVGSVPPTRPGQQAVVTDIRPTTKLMGPVDQLGSMTPTEFRRLSTSPSDAVQKVEDLMLSLERQSYEERIKGVKAWRQSPINQLYLGMASQALKDGVAIAEVASRRRAAGEESLSPAEIRAIAGLNAKLRF
;
A
#
# COMPACT_ATOMS: atom_id res chain seq x y z
N HIS A 1 9.51 -7.98 -77.95
CA HIS A 1 10.31 -7.06 -77.12
C HIS A 1 10.88 -7.89 -75.98
N ALA A 2 12.06 -8.51 -76.10
CA ALA A 2 13.39 -7.88 -76.08
C ALA A 2 13.54 -6.98 -74.85
N LEU A 3 14.55 -7.08 -73.99
CA LEU A 3 15.77 -7.87 -73.92
C LEU A 3 16.45 -7.44 -72.59
N TYR A 4 17.37 -8.27 -72.10
CA TYR A 4 18.41 -8.00 -71.09
C TYR A 4 18.00 -7.90 -69.61
N ASN A 5 18.42 -8.74 -68.66
CA ASN A 5 19.59 -9.62 -68.37
C ASN A 5 20.46 -9.07 -67.23
N ALA A 6 20.97 -10.08 -66.48
CA ALA A 6 22.22 -10.12 -65.72
C ALA A 6 22.14 -9.60 -64.27
N LYS A 7 22.56 -10.32 -63.24
CA LYS A 7 23.42 -11.53 -63.09
C LYS A 7 23.19 -12.07 -61.65
N GLU A 8 23.04 -13.38 -61.41
CA GLU A 8 24.12 -14.34 -61.04
C GLU A 8 24.91 -13.86 -59.79
N GLU A 9 25.19 -14.64 -58.74
CA GLU A 9 25.60 -16.05 -58.74
C GLU A 9 25.68 -16.62 -57.30
N LYS A 10 25.80 -17.95 -57.26
CA LYS A 10 25.93 -18.91 -56.16
C LYS A 10 27.14 -18.72 -55.21
N VAL A 11 26.94 -19.28 -54.01
CA VAL A 11 27.91 -19.80 -53.01
C VAL A 11 29.05 -20.64 -53.64
N PRO A 12 30.25 -20.80 -53.03
CA PRO A 12 30.45 -21.87 -52.03
C PRO A 12 31.55 -21.63 -50.96
N ALA A 13 31.68 -22.62 -50.07
CA ALA A 13 32.64 -22.77 -48.98
C ALA A 13 34.07 -23.14 -49.42
N GLU A 14 35.07 -22.73 -48.63
CA GLU A 14 36.38 -23.39 -48.52
C GLU A 14 37.02 -23.06 -47.14
N VAL A 15 36.90 -23.95 -46.15
CA VAL A 15 37.87 -24.95 -45.61
C VAL A 15 39.27 -24.43 -45.16
N SER A 16 39.60 -24.79 -43.91
CA SER A 16 40.94 -25.13 -43.39
C SER A 16 41.99 -24.04 -43.13
N ALA A 17 42.33 -23.84 -41.84
CA ALA A 17 43.67 -24.14 -41.32
C ALA A 17 43.75 -24.08 -39.78
N LEU A 18 44.53 -25.03 -39.23
CA LEU A 18 45.12 -25.14 -37.87
C LEU A 18 44.20 -25.63 -36.74
N VAL A 19 44.12 -26.92 -36.37
CA VAL A 19 45.14 -27.93 -35.97
C VAL A 19 45.72 -27.70 -34.55
N THR A 20 45.59 -28.76 -33.73
CA THR A 20 46.30 -29.16 -32.48
C THR A 20 45.97 -28.43 -31.17
N ASP A 21 45.93 -29.06 -29.99
CA ASP A 21 45.97 -30.45 -29.52
C ASP A 21 45.85 -30.43 -27.98
N SER A 22 45.31 -31.52 -27.42
CA SER A 22 45.57 -32.13 -26.10
C SER A 22 45.58 -31.32 -24.80
N SER A 23 44.51 -31.60 -24.04
CA SER A 23 44.49 -32.15 -22.66
C SER A 23 45.47 -31.65 -21.59
N ASP A 24 44.82 -31.29 -20.47
CA ASP A 24 45.04 -31.82 -19.12
C ASP A 24 45.53 -30.85 -18.03
N VAL A 25 45.04 -31.15 -16.82
CA VAL A 25 45.45 -30.69 -15.47
C VAL A 25 44.69 -29.48 -14.85
N PHE A 26 43.68 -29.85 -14.06
CA PHE A 26 43.38 -29.39 -12.68
C PHE A 26 44.08 -28.12 -12.15
N GLN A 27 43.32 -27.23 -11.49
CA GLN A 27 43.42 -26.99 -10.04
C GLN A 27 42.19 -26.23 -9.51
N VAL A 28 41.59 -26.85 -8.49
CA VAL A 28 40.61 -26.27 -7.57
C VAL A 28 41.33 -25.23 -6.72
N SER A 29 40.76 -24.04 -6.52
CA SER A 29 41.24 -23.10 -5.51
C SER A 29 40.09 -22.36 -4.84
N ALA A 30 39.76 -22.91 -3.67
CA ALA A 30 39.44 -22.24 -2.42
C ALA A 30 38.36 -21.13 -2.43
N ALA A 31 37.26 -21.47 -1.76
CA ALA A 31 36.33 -20.53 -1.15
C ALA A 31 37.10 -19.43 -0.39
N ARG A 32 36.91 -18.17 -0.80
CA ARG A 32 37.22 -17.02 0.05
C ARG A 32 36.22 -16.99 1.20
N THR A 33 36.74 -17.14 2.41
CA THR A 33 36.01 -17.08 3.68
C THR A 33 35.54 -15.65 3.98
N LYS A 34 34.35 -15.54 4.56
CA LYS A 34 33.67 -14.27 4.93
C LYS A 34 34.40 -13.44 6.00
N ASP A 35 35.49 -13.96 6.56
CA ASP A 35 36.18 -13.37 7.70
C ASP A 35 37.24 -12.32 7.31
N GLU A 36 37.76 -12.33 6.06
CA GLU A 36 38.72 -11.31 5.60
C GLU A 36 38.06 -9.99 5.17
N GLU A 37 36.80 -10.01 4.75
CA GLU A 37 36.10 -8.82 4.25
C GLU A 37 35.64 -7.88 5.39
N VAL A 38 35.49 -8.41 6.61
CA VAL A 38 35.05 -7.65 7.80
C VAL A 38 36.19 -6.80 8.37
N GLN A 39 37.46 -7.19 8.19
CA GLN A 39 38.61 -6.47 8.78
C GLN A 39 39.03 -5.24 7.98
N ILE A 40 38.88 -5.23 6.66
CA ILE A 40 39.26 -4.08 5.81
C ILE A 40 38.33 -2.87 6.06
N GLN A 41 37.08 -3.12 6.48
CA GLN A 41 36.10 -2.06 6.72
C GLN A 41 36.27 -1.36 8.08
N GLN A 42 36.95 -1.98 9.06
CA GLN A 42 37.09 -1.43 10.41
C GLN A 42 38.31 -0.49 10.58
N ALA A 43 39.21 -0.42 9.60
CA ALA A 43 40.46 0.36 9.71
C ALA A 43 40.37 1.83 9.23
N LYS A 44 39.20 2.34 8.81
CA LYS A 44 39.05 3.71 8.25
C LYS A 44 38.33 4.73 9.13
N ILE A 45 38.10 4.45 10.41
CA ILE A 45 37.46 5.42 11.32
C ILE A 45 38.51 5.99 12.27
N THR A 46 39.13 7.10 11.86
CA THR A 46 40.05 7.87 12.70
C THR A 46 39.27 8.49 13.88
N PRO A 47 39.79 8.44 15.13
CA PRO A 47 39.08 8.94 16.31
C PRO A 47 38.78 10.45 16.28
N ALA A 48 39.43 11.21 15.40
CA ALA A 48 39.20 12.65 15.21
C ALA A 48 37.84 13.00 14.57
N GLN A 49 37.25 12.11 13.76
CA GLN A 49 35.94 12.36 13.12
C GLN A 49 34.74 12.07 14.02
N ARG A 50 34.91 11.23 15.05
CA ARG A 50 33.85 10.95 16.04
C ARG A 50 33.60 12.14 16.98
N ALA A 51 34.65 12.87 17.36
CA ALA A 51 34.52 14.05 18.22
C ALA A 51 33.84 15.25 17.52
N GLN A 52 33.94 15.36 16.19
CA GLN A 52 33.26 16.42 15.43
C GLN A 52 31.77 16.12 15.18
N ALA A 53 31.38 14.84 15.11
CA ALA A 53 29.98 14.43 15.00
C ALA A 53 29.17 14.68 16.29
N GLU A 54 29.82 14.66 17.46
CA GLU A 54 29.16 14.83 18.75
C GLU A 54 28.88 16.31 19.10
N ILE A 55 29.65 17.25 18.55
CA ILE A 55 29.44 18.69 18.74
C ILE A 55 28.34 19.22 17.81
N ALA A 56 28.17 18.61 16.63
CA ALA A 56 27.09 18.94 15.68
C ALA A 56 25.73 18.30 16.06
N ALA A 57 25.71 17.35 16.99
CA ALA A 57 24.51 16.64 17.44
C ALA A 57 23.90 17.19 18.74
N ARG A 58 24.36 18.33 19.26
CA ARG A 58 23.64 19.05 20.31
C ARG A 58 22.48 19.82 19.67
N PRO A 59 21.22 19.46 19.92
CA PRO A 59 20.11 20.30 19.50
C PRO A 59 20.24 21.63 20.24
N THR A 60 20.48 22.71 19.50
CA THR A 60 20.25 24.05 20.03
C THR A 60 18.79 24.13 20.46
N PRO A 61 18.47 24.66 21.65
CA PRO A 61 17.09 24.86 22.04
C PRO A 61 16.49 25.90 21.10
N VAL A 62 15.82 25.42 20.05
CA VAL A 62 14.93 26.24 19.24
C VAL A 62 13.81 26.69 20.16
N THR A 63 13.97 27.89 20.73
CA THR A 63 12.85 28.60 21.33
C THR A 63 11.89 28.86 20.19
N ALA A 64 10.87 28.00 20.08
CA ALA A 64 9.79 28.19 19.14
C ALA A 64 9.14 29.53 19.47
N LYS A 65 9.43 30.57 18.69
CA LYS A 65 8.59 31.76 18.63
C LYS A 65 7.29 31.32 17.98
N LEU A 66 6.32 30.94 18.81
CA LEU A 66 4.93 30.77 18.40
C LEU A 66 4.48 32.10 17.79
N THR A 67 4.52 32.22 16.47
CA THR A 67 3.78 33.28 15.78
C THR A 67 2.31 32.96 15.94
N VAL A 68 1.69 33.54 16.97
CA VAL A 68 0.23 33.69 17.09
C VAL A 68 -0.21 34.51 15.89
N GLY A 69 -0.55 33.85 14.80
CA GLY A 69 -0.67 34.50 13.50
C GLY A 69 -1.55 33.76 12.51
N SER A 70 -2.77 33.40 12.93
CA SER A 70 -4.01 33.48 12.13
C SER A 70 -5.11 32.68 12.82
N VAL A 71 -5.61 33.21 13.93
CA VAL A 71 -6.96 32.90 14.37
C VAL A 71 -7.82 34.06 13.88
N PRO A 72 -8.89 33.85 13.10
CA PRO A 72 -9.81 34.93 12.74
C PRO A 72 -10.33 35.60 14.03
N PRO A 73 -10.60 36.91 14.05
CA PRO A 73 -11.05 37.58 15.26
C PRO A 73 -12.37 36.97 15.71
N THR A 74 -12.31 36.17 16.78
CA THR A 74 -13.47 35.74 17.54
C THR A 74 -14.20 36.99 17.99
N ARG A 75 -15.45 37.16 17.51
CA ARG A 75 -16.32 38.24 17.98
C ARG A 75 -16.48 38.09 19.51
N PRO A 76 -16.33 39.16 20.30
CA PRO A 76 -16.60 39.10 21.74
C PRO A 76 -18.05 38.63 21.94
N GLY A 77 -18.21 37.41 22.47
CA GLY A 77 -19.51 36.76 22.69
C GLY A 77 -19.68 35.34 22.12
N GLN A 78 -18.79 34.87 21.23
CA GLN A 78 -18.82 33.47 20.77
C GLN A 78 -17.62 32.70 21.32
N GLN A 79 -17.79 32.09 22.49
CA GLN A 79 -16.89 31.05 22.94
C GLN A 79 -17.11 29.82 22.05
N ALA A 80 -16.04 29.27 21.49
CA ALA A 80 -16.11 27.98 20.81
C ALA A 80 -16.52 26.93 21.86
N VAL A 81 -17.75 26.45 21.77
CA VAL A 81 -18.27 25.40 22.67
C VAL A 81 -17.60 24.09 22.26
N VAL A 82 -16.45 23.82 22.88
CA VAL A 82 -15.81 22.49 22.79
C VAL A 82 -16.69 21.55 23.59
N THR A 83 -17.58 20.84 22.90
CA THR A 83 -18.42 19.83 23.52
C THR A 83 -17.59 18.55 23.66
N ASP A 84 -17.32 18.15 24.89
CA ASP A 84 -16.69 16.87 25.20
C ASP A 84 -17.66 15.74 24.81
N ILE A 85 -17.42 15.13 23.64
CA ILE A 85 -18.18 13.97 23.18
C ILE A 85 -17.64 12.72 23.87
N ARG A 86 -18.37 12.20 24.86
CA ARG A 86 -18.07 10.89 25.45
C ARG A 86 -18.56 9.79 24.51
N PRO A 87 -17.67 9.02 23.84
CA PRO A 87 -18.12 7.92 23.01
C PRO A 87 -18.75 6.84 23.91
N THR A 88 -20.05 6.61 23.76
CA THR A 88 -20.69 5.43 24.37
C THR A 88 -20.27 4.19 23.59
N THR A 89 -19.35 3.41 24.15
CA THR A 89 -19.01 2.08 23.63
C THR A 89 -20.24 1.18 23.80
N LYS A 90 -20.99 0.96 22.71
CA LYS A 90 -22.07 -0.03 22.69
C LYS A 90 -21.43 -1.41 22.54
N LEU A 91 -21.83 -2.36 23.38
CA LEU A 91 -21.47 -3.76 23.17
C LEU A 91 -22.27 -4.27 21.97
N MET A 92 -21.60 -4.48 20.85
CA MET A 92 -22.21 -4.93 19.60
C MET A 92 -21.70 -6.33 19.26
N GLY A 93 -22.61 -7.23 18.86
CA GLY A 93 -22.24 -8.56 18.39
C GLY A 93 -21.52 -8.51 17.03
N PRO A 94 -20.87 -9.61 16.58
CA PRO A 94 -20.10 -9.59 15.33
C PRO A 94 -20.93 -9.23 14.09
N VAL A 95 -22.20 -9.67 14.02
CA VAL A 95 -23.13 -9.29 12.93
C VAL A 95 -23.41 -7.78 12.94
N ASP A 96 -23.70 -7.23 14.13
CA ASP A 96 -23.99 -5.80 14.28
C ASP A 96 -22.77 -4.93 13.99
N GLN A 97 -21.58 -5.38 14.38
CA GLN A 97 -20.31 -4.71 14.04
C GLN A 97 -20.11 -4.64 12.52
N LEU A 98 -20.34 -5.75 11.82
CA LEU A 98 -20.26 -5.78 10.35
C LEU A 98 -21.29 -4.82 9.72
N GLY A 99 -22.52 -4.80 10.23
CA GLY A 99 -23.60 -3.96 9.69
C GLY A 99 -23.49 -2.46 9.99
N SER A 100 -22.79 -2.10 11.06
CA SER A 100 -22.62 -0.69 11.47
C SER A 100 -21.29 -0.08 11.07
N MET A 101 -20.43 -0.84 10.38
CA MET A 101 -19.08 -0.43 10.02
C MET A 101 -19.07 0.85 9.17
N THR A 102 -18.52 1.93 9.73
CA THR A 102 -18.33 3.20 9.02
C THR A 102 -16.93 3.25 8.38
N PRO A 103 -16.68 4.15 7.40
CA PRO A 103 -15.33 4.37 6.88
C PRO A 103 -14.34 4.76 7.98
N THR A 104 -14.78 5.50 9.00
CA THR A 104 -13.94 5.88 10.14
C THR A 104 -13.59 4.68 11.01
N GLU A 105 -14.55 3.82 11.35
CA GLU A 105 -14.27 2.60 12.14
C GLU A 105 -13.39 1.62 11.37
N PHE A 106 -13.59 1.48 10.06
CA PHE A 106 -12.72 0.66 9.22
C PHE A 106 -11.25 1.12 9.26
N ARG A 107 -11.01 2.44 9.22
CA ARG A 107 -9.66 3.03 9.36
C ARG A 107 -9.06 2.84 10.75
N ARG A 108 -9.90 2.64 11.78
CA ARG A 108 -9.45 2.34 13.15
C ARG A 108 -9.06 0.88 13.33
N LEU A 109 -9.61 -0.03 12.53
CA LEU A 109 -9.24 -1.45 12.58
C LEU A 109 -7.76 -1.66 12.27
N SER A 110 -7.21 -0.98 11.27
CA SER A 110 -5.79 -1.02 10.96
C SER A 110 -5.37 0.20 10.13
N THR A 111 -4.10 0.58 10.25
CA THR A 111 -3.46 1.57 9.37
C THR A 111 -3.46 1.12 7.92
N SER A 112 -3.30 -0.19 7.67
CA SER A 112 -3.33 -0.76 6.32
C SER A 112 -4.75 -1.23 5.95
N PRO A 113 -5.33 -0.77 4.82
CA PRO A 113 -6.64 -1.23 4.37
C PRO A 113 -6.73 -2.75 4.11
N SER A 114 -5.61 -3.40 3.73
CA SER A 114 -5.56 -4.85 3.56
C SER A 114 -5.81 -5.58 4.87
N ASP A 115 -5.18 -5.10 5.94
CA ASP A 115 -5.23 -5.73 7.25
C ASP A 115 -6.57 -5.44 7.93
N ALA A 116 -7.15 -4.27 7.66
CA ALA A 116 -8.51 -3.95 8.07
C ALA A 116 -9.53 -4.92 7.42
N VAL A 117 -9.38 -5.24 6.13
CA VAL A 117 -10.17 -6.29 5.47
C VAL A 117 -9.94 -7.66 6.11
N GLN A 118 -8.70 -8.02 6.44
CA GLN A 118 -8.41 -9.29 7.09
C GLN A 118 -9.17 -9.41 8.43
N LYS A 119 -9.21 -8.35 9.23
CA LYS A 119 -10.00 -8.32 10.48
C LYS A 119 -11.50 -8.49 10.24
N VAL A 120 -12.03 -7.92 9.17
CA VAL A 120 -13.42 -8.12 8.75
C VAL A 120 -13.66 -9.58 8.32
N GLU A 121 -12.72 -10.19 7.60
CA GLU A 121 -12.77 -11.61 7.22
C GLU A 121 -12.72 -12.51 8.46
N ASP A 122 -11.89 -12.19 9.45
CA ASP A 122 -11.78 -12.93 10.71
C ASP A 122 -13.10 -12.89 11.50
N LEU A 123 -13.81 -11.74 11.51
CA LEU A 123 -15.15 -11.62 12.09
C LEU A 123 -16.16 -12.54 11.38
N MET A 124 -16.11 -12.60 10.04
CA MET A 124 -16.98 -13.50 9.26
C MET A 124 -16.65 -14.97 9.53
N LEU A 125 -15.38 -15.33 9.64
CA LEU A 125 -14.94 -16.68 9.99
C LEU A 125 -15.39 -17.05 11.41
N SER A 126 -15.36 -16.11 12.36
CA SER A 126 -15.88 -16.34 13.71
C SER A 126 -17.38 -16.64 13.70
N LEU A 127 -18.16 -16.01 12.82
CA LEU A 127 -19.58 -16.31 12.65
C LEU A 127 -19.78 -17.69 12.01
N GLU A 128 -18.98 -18.04 11.02
CA GLU A 128 -19.02 -19.36 10.39
C GLU A 128 -18.74 -20.51 11.36
N ARG A 129 -17.80 -20.31 12.30
CA ARG A 129 -17.53 -21.29 13.36
C ARG A 129 -18.73 -21.52 14.28
N GLN A 130 -19.66 -20.57 14.38
CA GLN A 130 -20.90 -20.73 15.14
C GLN A 130 -21.93 -21.48 14.30
N SER A 131 -22.20 -21.02 13.08
CA SER A 131 -22.97 -21.74 12.08
C SER A 131 -22.82 -21.12 10.69
N TYR A 132 -23.15 -21.87 9.65
CA TYR A 132 -23.20 -21.34 8.29
C TYR A 132 -24.28 -20.25 8.12
N GLU A 133 -25.41 -20.37 8.82
CA GLU A 133 -26.46 -19.34 8.81
C GLU A 133 -25.97 -18.01 9.40
N GLU A 134 -25.17 -18.06 10.47
CA GLU A 134 -24.56 -16.86 11.06
C GLU A 134 -23.58 -16.19 10.09
N ARG A 135 -22.82 -16.98 9.31
CA ARG A 135 -21.99 -16.43 8.23
C ARG A 135 -22.85 -15.67 7.20
N ILE A 136 -23.98 -16.24 6.77
CA ILE A 136 -24.90 -15.58 5.83
C ILE A 136 -25.42 -14.25 6.41
N LYS A 137 -25.82 -14.24 7.69
CA LYS A 137 -26.26 -13.01 8.38
C LYS A 137 -25.14 -11.96 8.40
N GLY A 138 -23.91 -12.37 8.71
CA GLY A 138 -22.73 -11.51 8.69
C GLY A 138 -22.47 -10.88 7.33
N VAL A 139 -22.60 -11.64 6.25
CA VAL A 139 -22.39 -11.12 4.89
C VAL A 139 -23.50 -10.16 4.49
N LYS A 140 -24.76 -10.48 4.84
CA LYS A 140 -25.88 -9.57 4.61
C LYS A 140 -25.69 -8.26 5.37
N ALA A 141 -25.25 -8.32 6.63
CA ALA A 141 -24.93 -7.16 7.44
C ALA A 141 -23.80 -6.33 6.82
N TRP A 142 -22.67 -6.95 6.44
CA TRP A 142 -21.57 -6.27 5.75
C TRP A 142 -22.03 -5.57 4.47
N ARG A 143 -22.87 -6.22 3.66
CA ARG A 143 -23.40 -5.62 2.43
C ARG A 143 -24.23 -4.35 2.72
N GLN A 144 -24.89 -4.30 3.86
CA GLN A 144 -25.70 -3.15 4.32
C GLN A 144 -24.87 -2.09 5.06
N SER A 145 -23.59 -2.36 5.34
CA SER A 145 -22.74 -1.45 6.10
C SER A 145 -22.57 -0.08 5.41
N PRO A 146 -22.50 1.02 6.17
CA PRO A 146 -22.26 2.36 5.62
C PRO A 146 -21.05 2.43 4.69
N ILE A 147 -19.95 1.76 5.04
CA ILE A 147 -18.74 1.72 4.19
C ILE A 147 -18.98 1.01 2.87
N ASN A 148 -19.69 -0.13 2.87
CA ASN A 148 -19.97 -0.87 1.64
C ASN A 148 -21.00 -0.12 0.77
N GLN A 149 -22.00 0.51 1.39
CA GLN A 149 -22.95 1.36 0.68
C GLN A 149 -22.27 2.56 0.04
N LEU A 150 -21.29 3.18 0.71
CA LEU A 150 -20.47 4.24 0.13
C LEU A 150 -19.69 3.75 -1.10
N TYR A 151 -19.06 2.58 -1.00
CA TYR A 151 -18.38 1.94 -2.14
C TYR A 151 -19.35 1.69 -3.32
N LEU A 152 -20.51 1.09 -3.07
CA LEU A 152 -21.51 0.81 -4.10
C LEU A 152 -22.07 2.09 -4.73
N GLY A 153 -22.29 3.14 -3.94
CA GLY A 153 -22.73 4.45 -4.43
C GLY A 153 -21.71 5.07 -5.39
N MET A 154 -20.42 5.04 -5.03
CA MET A 154 -19.35 5.50 -5.91
C MET A 154 -19.20 4.62 -7.15
N ALA A 155 -19.34 3.30 -7.02
CA ALA A 155 -19.29 2.38 -8.16
C ALA A 155 -20.45 2.63 -9.14
N SER A 156 -21.67 2.84 -8.63
CA SER A 156 -22.83 3.17 -9.45
C SER A 156 -22.63 4.50 -10.19
N GLN A 157 -22.10 5.52 -9.50
CA GLN A 157 -21.80 6.81 -10.12
C GLN A 157 -20.71 6.67 -11.20
N ALA A 158 -19.65 5.91 -10.92
CA ALA A 158 -18.58 5.65 -11.88
C ALA A 158 -19.10 4.99 -13.17
N LEU A 159 -20.02 4.02 -13.04
CA LEU A 159 -20.69 3.38 -14.18
C LEU A 159 -21.56 4.34 -14.99
N LYS A 160 -22.27 5.26 -14.32
CA LYS A 160 -23.11 6.27 -14.99
C LYS A 160 -22.28 7.30 -15.74
N ASP A 161 -21.19 7.74 -15.13
CA ASP A 161 -20.31 8.78 -15.68
C ASP A 161 -19.29 8.23 -16.68
N GLY A 162 -19.15 6.90 -16.77
CA GLY A 162 -18.17 6.23 -17.65
C GLY A 162 -16.72 6.41 -17.22
N VAL A 163 -16.47 6.65 -15.93
CA VAL A 163 -15.13 6.94 -15.38
C VAL A 163 -14.71 5.88 -14.36
N ALA A 164 -13.44 5.90 -13.95
CA ALA A 164 -12.96 5.03 -12.88
C ALA A 164 -13.54 5.44 -11.51
N ILE A 165 -13.84 4.46 -10.66
CA ILE A 165 -14.33 4.70 -9.29
C ILE A 165 -13.35 5.55 -8.45
N ALA A 166 -12.05 5.43 -8.71
CA ALA A 166 -11.03 6.22 -8.04
C ALA A 166 -11.14 7.73 -8.39
N GLU A 167 -11.59 8.06 -9.60
CA GLU A 167 -11.84 9.46 -9.98
C GLU A 167 -13.07 10.01 -9.27
N VAL A 168 -14.17 9.26 -9.21
CA VAL A 168 -15.37 9.65 -8.43
C VAL A 168 -15.01 9.91 -6.98
N ALA A 169 -14.21 9.02 -6.39
CA ALA A 169 -13.73 9.17 -5.02
C ALA A 169 -12.84 10.42 -4.86
N SER A 170 -11.98 10.71 -5.84
CA SER A 170 -11.18 11.94 -5.85
C SER A 170 -12.04 13.20 -5.90
N ARG A 171 -13.05 13.24 -6.79
CA ARG A 171 -13.99 14.37 -6.92
C ARG A 171 -14.77 14.60 -5.63
N ARG A 172 -15.29 13.54 -5.00
CA ARG A 172 -15.98 13.63 -3.70
C ARG A 172 -15.06 14.19 -2.61
N ARG A 173 -13.82 13.71 -2.53
CA ARG A 173 -12.83 14.22 -1.59
C ARG A 173 -12.52 15.69 -1.82
N ALA A 174 -12.40 16.12 -3.09
CA ALA A 174 -12.19 17.53 -3.43
C ALA A 174 -13.40 18.42 -3.07
N ALA A 175 -14.61 17.86 -3.08
CA ALA A 175 -15.84 18.53 -2.63
C ALA A 175 -16.03 18.51 -1.10
N GLY A 176 -15.11 17.89 -0.33
CA GLY A 176 -15.24 17.76 1.12
C GLY A 176 -16.25 16.70 1.58
N GLU A 177 -16.72 15.84 0.67
CA GLU A 177 -17.63 14.75 0.97
C GLU A 177 -16.87 13.51 1.49
N GLU A 178 -17.57 12.68 2.26
CA GLU A 178 -17.02 11.39 2.71
C GLU A 178 -16.70 10.50 1.50
N SER A 179 -15.48 9.95 1.48
CA SER A 179 -14.99 9.14 0.38
C SER A 179 -13.97 8.10 0.84
N LEU A 180 -13.63 7.17 -0.06
CA LEU A 180 -12.66 6.11 0.17
C LEU A 180 -11.36 6.40 -0.58
N SER A 181 -10.23 5.99 -0.01
CA SER A 181 -8.93 6.04 -0.68
C SER A 181 -8.84 4.96 -1.79
N PRO A 182 -7.95 5.12 -2.79
CA PRO A 182 -7.75 4.10 -3.81
C PRO A 182 -7.37 2.72 -3.25
N ALA A 183 -6.66 2.68 -2.12
CA ALA A 183 -6.30 1.45 -1.43
C ALA A 183 -7.50 0.81 -0.73
N GLU A 184 -8.33 1.61 -0.04
CA GLU A 184 -9.59 1.15 0.57
C GLU A 184 -10.55 0.58 -0.47
N ILE A 185 -10.69 1.26 -1.61
CA ILE A 185 -11.53 0.81 -2.73
C ILE A 185 -11.08 -0.58 -3.20
N ARG A 186 -9.78 -0.78 -3.44
CA ARG A 186 -9.24 -2.08 -3.86
C ARG A 186 -9.48 -3.16 -2.82
N ALA A 187 -9.23 -2.86 -1.55
CA ALA A 187 -9.40 -3.81 -0.46
C ALA A 187 -10.87 -4.25 -0.33
N ILE A 188 -11.81 -3.30 -0.32
CA ILE A 188 -13.26 -3.55 -0.22
C ILE A 188 -13.76 -4.30 -1.47
N ALA A 189 -13.31 -3.92 -2.67
CA ALA A 189 -13.66 -4.63 -3.89
C ALA A 189 -13.20 -6.10 -3.86
N GLY A 190 -11.98 -6.34 -3.36
CA GLY A 190 -11.44 -7.69 -3.18
C GLY A 190 -12.25 -8.52 -2.17
N LEU A 191 -12.59 -7.94 -1.03
CA LEU A 191 -13.47 -8.58 -0.05
C LEU A 191 -14.83 -8.91 -0.67
N ASN A 192 -15.47 -7.94 -1.31
CA ASN A 192 -16.78 -8.13 -1.94
C ASN A 192 -16.77 -9.22 -3.02
N ALA A 193 -15.66 -9.38 -3.74
CA ALA A 193 -15.49 -10.46 -4.71
C ALA A 193 -15.46 -11.85 -4.03
N LYS A 194 -14.78 -11.98 -2.88
CA LYS A 194 -14.75 -13.22 -2.08
C LYS A 194 -16.11 -13.57 -1.47
N LEU A 195 -16.95 -12.56 -1.22
CA LEU A 195 -18.28 -12.72 -0.62
C LEU A 195 -19.40 -12.94 -1.64
N ARG A 196 -19.05 -13.35 -2.87
CA ARG A 196 -20.00 -13.79 -3.89
C ARG A 196 -20.33 -15.26 -3.63
N PHE A 197 -21.54 -15.50 -3.14
CA PHE A 197 -22.19 -16.81 -3.05
C PHE A 197 -23.59 -16.65 -3.63
#